data_AF-A0A1F3T4S9-F1
#
_entry.id   AF-A0A1F3T4S9-F1
#
_cell.length_a   1.000
_cell.length_b   1.000
_cell.length_c   1.000
_cell.angle_alpha   90.00
_cell.angle_beta   90.00
_cell.angle_gamma   90.00
#
_symmetry.space_group_name_H-M   'P 1'
#
loop_
_entity.id
_entity.type
_entity.pdbx_description
1 polymer ?
#
loop_
_entity_poly.entity_id
_entity_poly.type
_entity_poly.pdbx_seq_one_letter_code
_entity_poly.pdbx_strand_id
1 'polypeptide(L)' 'MANLKLKDISNLGEWNEKELRKLKMLVKNRIHSFENSAKQAELKKNHPLYKMDDFECKSLLENILTAQRKLKIQQD' A
#
# COMPACT_ATOMS: atom_id res chain seq x y z
N MET A 1 -12.91 -7.88 7.94
CA MET A 1 -11.64 -7.19 7.69
C MET A 1 -11.29 -7.31 6.21
N ALA A 2 -10.81 -6.26 5.54
CA ALA A 2 -10.46 -6.33 4.12
C ALA A 2 -9.31 -7.33 3.87
N ASN A 3 -9.52 -8.29 2.96
CA ASN A 3 -8.52 -9.28 2.59
C ASN A 3 -7.68 -8.76 1.42
N LEU A 4 -6.56 -8.12 1.75
CA LEU A 4 -5.65 -7.53 0.76
C LEU A 4 -4.84 -8.57 -0.04
N LYS A 5 -4.93 -9.86 0.32
CA LYS A 5 -4.14 -10.93 -0.29
C LYS A 5 -4.60 -11.33 -1.69
N LEU A 6 -5.76 -10.85 -2.13
CA LEU A 6 -6.43 -11.26 -3.37
C LEU A 6 -6.63 -10.11 -4.37
N LYS A 7 -6.22 -8.88 -4.02
CA LYS A 7 -6.42 -7.71 -4.87
C LYS A 7 -5.11 -7.26 -5.49
N ASP A 8 -5.16 -6.99 -6.79
CA ASP A 8 -4.05 -6.41 -7.52
C ASP A 8 -3.83 -4.96 -7.06
N ILE A 9 -2.63 -4.70 -6.54
CA ILE A 9 -2.21 -3.38 -6.09
C ILE A 9 -1.90 -2.44 -7.26
N SER A 10 -1.84 -2.96 -8.49
CA SER A 10 -1.67 -2.20 -9.74
C SER A 10 -2.93 -1.41 -10.11
N ASN A 11 -4.12 -1.83 -9.66
CA ASN A 11 -5.39 -1.18 -9.94
C ASN A 11 -6.08 -0.66 -8.67
N LEU A 12 -5.53 0.41 -8.09
CA LEU A 12 -6.08 1.06 -6.89
C LEU A 12 -7.39 1.83 -7.13
N GLY A 13 -7.81 2.00 -8.39
CA GLY A 13 -9.04 2.74 -8.73
C GLY A 13 -10.32 2.05 -8.29
N GLU A 14 -10.29 0.72 -8.17
CA GLU A 14 -11.44 -0.10 -7.74
C GLU A 14 -11.47 -0.35 -6.23
N TRP A 15 -10.50 0.19 -5.50
CA TRP A 15 -10.37 -0.03 -4.07
C TRP A 15 -11.25 0.94 -3.28
N ASN A 16 -11.91 0.43 -2.25
CA ASN A 16 -12.69 1.28 -1.36
C ASN A 16 -11.80 1.99 -0.33
N GLU A 17 -12.37 2.98 0.35
CA GLU A 17 -11.65 3.81 1.33
C GLU A 17 -10.95 2.99 2.44
N LYS A 18 -11.60 1.93 2.94
CA LYS A 18 -11.06 1.07 4.01
C LYS A 18 -9.86 0.26 3.52
N GLU A 19 -9.91 -0.23 2.29
CA GLU A 19 -8.83 -0.97 1.64
C GLU A 19 -7.62 -0.05 1.40
N LEU A 20 -7.85 1.15 0.85
CA LEU A 20 -6.81 2.16 0.64
C LEU A 20 -6.16 2.60 1.96
N ARG A 21 -6.94 2.83 3.02
CA ARG A 21 -6.40 3.14 4.36
C ARG A 21 -5.52 2.02 4.90
N LYS A 22 -5.96 0.77 4.76
CA LYS A 22 -5.19 -0.39 5.23
C LYS A 22 -3.88 -0.55 4.44
N LEU A 23 -3.92 -0.41 3.11
CA LEU A 23 -2.71 -0.48 2.28
C LEU A 23 -1.74 0.66 2.61
N LYS A 24 -2.24 1.88 2.77
CA LYS A 24 -1.43 3.05 3.20
C LYS A 24 -0.66 2.77 4.49
N MET A 25 -1.33 2.20 5.48
CA MET A 25 -0.69 1.84 6.76
C MET A 25 0.40 0.78 6.57
N LEU A 26 0.15 -0.27 5.78
CA LEU A 26 1.16 -1.30 5.49
C LEU A 26 2.39 -0.72 4.78
N VAL A 27 2.18 0.14 3.77
CA VAL A 27 3.25 0.79 3.01
C VAL A 27 4.06 1.71 3.91
N LYS A 28 3.41 2.54 4.74
CA LYS A 28 4.10 3.41 5.70
C LYS A 28 4.94 2.63 6.71
N ASN A 29 4.40 1.54 7.26
CA ASN A 29 5.15 0.68 8.17
C ASN A 29 6.36 0.06 7.48
N ARG A 30 6.22 -0.30 6.19
CA ARG A 30 7.31 -0.86 5.41
C ARG A 30 8.40 0.17 5.13
N ILE A 31 8.04 1.38 4.69
CA ILE A 31 8.98 2.52 4.53
C ILE A 31 9.72 2.79 5.84
N HIS A 32 8.99 2.90 6.95
CA HIS A 32 9.59 3.11 8.26
C HIS A 32 10.58 1.99 8.63
N SER A 33 10.29 0.74 8.26
CA SER A 33 11.22 -0.38 8.48
C SER A 33 12.48 -0.31 7.60
N PHE A 34 12.38 0.25 6.39
CA PHE A 34 13.55 0.52 5.53
C PHE A 34 14.45 1.59 6.16
N GLU A 35 13.85 2.66 6.71
CA GLU A 35 14.58 3.79 7.29
C GLU A 35 15.27 3.47 8.62
N ASN A 36 14.67 2.60 9.45
CA ASN A 36 15.11 2.37 10.82
C ASN A 36 15.81 1.02 11.03
N SER A 37 15.91 0.18 9.99
CA SER A 37 16.54 -1.12 10.09
C SER A 37 17.44 -1.42 8.90
N ALA A 38 18.69 -1.74 9.19
CA ALA A 38 19.65 -2.24 8.20
C ALA A 38 19.27 -3.63 7.67
N LYS A 39 18.35 -4.36 8.33
CA LYS A 39 17.93 -5.71 7.94
C LYS A 39 16.43 -5.88 8.13
N GLN A 40 15.65 -5.53 7.11
CA GLN A 40 14.19 -5.72 7.18
C GLN A 40 13.82 -7.20 7.11
N ALA A 41 12.77 -7.57 7.85
CA ALA A 41 12.20 -8.90 7.74
C ALA A 41 11.68 -9.16 6.32
N GLU A 42 11.95 -10.36 5.81
CA GLU A 42 11.34 -10.81 4.56
C GLU A 42 9.83 -10.96 4.73
N LEU A 43 9.09 -10.41 3.78
CA LEU A 43 7.65 -10.56 3.73
C LEU A 43 7.30 -11.92 3.12
N LYS A 44 6.14 -12.47 3.50
CA LYS A 44 5.63 -13.70 2.90
C LYS A 44 5.24 -13.45 1.44
N LYS A 45 5.31 -14.47 0.58
CA LYS A 45 4.93 -14.40 -0.85
C LYS A 45 3.51 -13.86 -1.11
N ASN A 46 2.59 -14.05 -0.16
CA ASN A 46 1.21 -13.59 -0.24
C ASN A 46 0.99 -12.19 0.37
N HIS A 47 2.06 -11.52 0.81
CA HIS A 47 1.99 -10.15 1.28
C HIS A 47 1.91 -9.21 0.07
N PRO A 48 1.04 -8.19 0.08
CA PRO A 48 0.90 -7.27 -1.06
C PRO A 48 2.19 -6.52 -1.40
N LEU A 49 3.08 -6.32 -0.42
CA LEU A 49 4.38 -5.66 -0.59
C LEU A 49 5.55 -6.65 -0.75
N TYR A 50 5.28 -7.92 -1.08
CA TYR A 50 6.34 -8.91 -1.24
C TYR A 50 7.30 -8.50 -2.36
N LYS A 51 8.61 -8.57 -2.08
CA LYS A 51 9.71 -8.14 -2.97
C LYS A 51 9.73 -6.66 -3.36
N MET A 52 8.87 -5.82 -2.77
CA MET A 52 8.96 -4.38 -3.00
C MET A 52 10.13 -3.77 -2.24
N ASP A 53 10.88 -2.88 -2.89
CA ASP A 53 11.92 -2.06 -2.27
C ASP A 53 11.36 -0.74 -1.68
N ASP A 54 12.25 0.09 -1.12
CA ASP A 54 11.87 1.38 -0.53
C ASP A 54 11.31 2.37 -1.57
N PHE A 55 11.89 2.39 -2.77
CA PHE A 55 11.45 3.28 -3.86
C PHE A 55 10.06 2.88 -4.38
N GLU A 56 9.84 1.58 -4.61
CA GLU A 56 8.56 1.02 -5.00
C GLU A 56 7.49 1.26 -3.93
N CYS A 57 7.84 1.14 -2.64
CA CYS A 57 6.92 1.47 -1.55
C CYS A 57 6.53 2.95 -1.53
N LYS A 58 7.49 3.86 -1.74
CA LYS A 58 7.22 5.31 -1.82
C LYS A 58 6.35 5.65 -3.03
N SER A 59 6.62 5.06 -4.19
CA SER A 59 5.79 5.20 -5.38
C SER A 59 4.36 4.71 -5.15
N LEU A 60 4.21 3.55 -4.51
CA LEU A 60 2.89 3.00 -4.16
C LEU A 60 2.13 3.91 -3.19
N LEU A 61 2.82 4.55 -2.24
CA LEU A 61 2.19 5.49 -1.32
C LEU A 61 1.54 6.67 -2.08
N GLU A 62 2.22 7.24 -3.08
CA GLU A 62 1.68 8.31 -3.91
C GLU A 62 0.47 7.85 -4.74
N ASN A 63 0.52 6.64 -5.27
CA ASN A 63 -0.61 6.05 -6.00
C ASN A 63 -1.84 5.87 -5.09
N ILE A 64 -1.64 5.44 -3.84
CA ILE A 64 -2.71 5.33 -2.84
C ILE A 64 -3.29 6.70 -2.51
N LEU A 65 -2.46 7.72 -2.31
CA LEU A 65 -2.92 9.08 -2.02
C LEU A 65 -3.72 9.67 -3.18
N THR A 66 -3.32 9.36 -4.42
CA THR A 66 -4.03 9.77 -5.63
C THR A 66 -5.38 9.06 -5.72
N ALA A 67 -5.44 7.74 -5.49
CA ALA A 67 -6.68 6.98 -5.46
C ALA A 67 -7.64 7.49 -4.36
N GLN A 68 -7.13 7.79 -3.16
CA GLN A 68 -7.92 8.38 -2.08
C GLN A 68 -8.51 9.74 -2.45
N ARG A 69 -7.74 10.60 -3.13
CA ARG A 69 -8.23 11.90 -3.61
C ARG A 69 -9.33 11.73 -4.65
N LYS A 70 -9.13 10.86 -5.64
CA LYS A 70 -10.16 10.56 -6.67
C LYS A 70 -11.44 10.03 -6.05
N LEU A 71 -11.34 9.11 -5.09
CA LEU A 71 -12.49 8.53 -4.41
C LEU A 71 -13.29 9.57 -3.61
N LYS A 72 -12.64 10.57 -3.01
CA LYS A 72 -13.32 11.69 -2.35
C LYS A 72 -14.06 12.58 -3.35
N ILE A 73 -13.41 12.94 -4.46
CA ILE A 73 -14.01 13.77 -5.52
C ILE A 73 -15.25 13.09 -6.13
N GLN A 74 -15.28 11.77 -6.24
CA GLN A 74 -16.44 11.03 -6.75
C GLN A 74 -17.62 10.93 -5.78
N GLN A 75 -17.43 11.33 -4.51
CA GLN A 75 -18.46 11.28 -3.47
C GLN A 75 -19.09 12.66 -3.18
N ASP A 76 -18.55 13.73 -3.77
CA ASP A 76 -19.09 15.10 -3.76
C ASP A 76 -19.94 15.36 -5.02
#